data_AF-A0A2V5ULP8-F1
#
_entry.id   AF-A0A2V5ULP8-F1
#
_cell.length_a   1.000
_cell.length_b   1.000
_cell.length_c   1.000
_cell.angle_alpha   90.00
_cell.angle_beta   90.00
_cell.angle_gamma   90.00
#
_symmetry.space_group_name_H-M   'P 1'
#
loop_
_entity.id
_entity.type
_entity.pdbx_description
1 polymer ?
#
loop_
_entity_poly.entity_id
_entity_poly.type
_entity_poly.pdbx_seq_one_letter_code
_entity_poly.pdbx_strand_id
1 'polypeptide(L)'
;MFGQTVRYDFVNFDDDRYVYANPTITSGLSVHGLIHAFSSKHAGNWHPLTTMSHMLDCRLWGLRAGGHHLTNIVLHTIAVVLLFLVLQQMTGAIWQSAFVAAVFAIHPLRVESVAWISERKDVLSAVFFMLTLGAYVRYARFPSLRR
;
A
#
# COMPACT_ATOMS: atom_id res chain seq x y z
N MET A 1 -15.56 -2.36 5.35
CA MET A 1 -15.52 -1.17 6.23
C MET A 1 -15.05 0.06 5.45
N PHE A 2 -13.86 0.05 4.84
CA PHE A 2 -13.31 1.23 4.14
C PHE A 2 -13.92 1.58 2.77
N GLY A 3 -14.78 0.73 2.18
CA GLY A 3 -15.33 0.96 0.83
C GLY A 3 -16.07 2.28 0.62
N GLN A 4 -16.54 2.92 1.70
CA GLN A 4 -17.18 4.24 1.65
C GLN A 4 -16.21 5.35 1.23
N THR A 5 -14.89 5.18 1.44
CA THR A 5 -13.89 6.21 1.12
C THR A 5 -13.76 6.49 -0.36
N VAL A 6 -14.18 5.56 -1.23
CA VAL A 6 -14.24 5.79 -2.69
C VAL A 6 -15.16 6.95 -3.06
N ARG A 7 -16.08 7.35 -2.18
CA ARG A 7 -16.98 8.49 -2.37
C ARG A 7 -16.47 9.79 -1.75
N TYR A 8 -15.33 9.76 -1.06
CA TYR A 8 -14.76 10.93 -0.42
C TYR A 8 -13.79 11.66 -1.36
N ASP A 9 -13.62 12.95 -1.10
CA ASP A 9 -12.67 13.82 -1.78
C ASP A 9 -11.28 13.75 -1.11
N PHE A 10 -10.29 14.37 -1.76
CA PHE A 10 -8.96 14.52 -1.17
C PHE A 10 -9.01 15.30 0.14
N VAL A 11 -8.15 14.94 1.08
CA VAL A 11 -7.99 15.63 2.35
C VAL A 11 -7.01 16.80 2.16
N ASN A 12 -7.42 18.00 2.54
CA ASN A 12 -6.59 19.21 2.47
C ASN A 12 -5.58 19.29 3.64
N PHE A 13 -4.67 18.32 3.71
CA PHE A 13 -3.57 18.32 4.68
C PHE A 13 -2.23 18.03 4.00
N ASP A 14 -2.13 16.91 3.28
CA ASP A 14 -0.93 16.55 2.52
C ASP A 14 -1.21 15.91 1.15
N ASP A 15 -2.45 15.54 0.84
CA ASP A 15 -2.83 14.97 -0.47
C ASP A 15 -2.52 15.95 -1.62
N ASP A 16 -2.52 17.26 -1.34
CA ASP A 16 -2.09 18.28 -2.27
C ASP A 16 -0.62 18.06 -2.67
N ARG A 17 0.27 18.00 -1.70
CA ARG A 17 1.72 17.85 -1.91
C ARG A 17 2.05 16.47 -2.46
N TYR A 18 1.33 15.44 -2.03
CA TYR A 18 1.57 14.06 -2.43
C TYR A 18 0.98 13.71 -3.80
N VAL A 19 -0.11 14.36 -4.22
CA VAL A 19 -0.86 13.97 -5.41
C VAL A 19 -1.13 15.16 -6.33
N TYR A 20 -2.06 16.05 -5.98
CA TYR A 20 -2.73 16.90 -6.98
C TYR A 20 -2.07 18.27 -7.22
N ALA A 21 -1.18 18.72 -6.34
CA ALA A 21 -0.40 19.95 -6.51
C ALA A 21 1.02 19.71 -7.04
N ASN A 22 1.37 18.47 -7.43
CA ASN A 22 2.68 18.13 -7.99
C ASN A 22 2.58 17.72 -9.48
N PRO A 23 3.01 18.58 -10.43
CA PRO A 23 2.97 18.29 -11.87
C PRO A 23 3.69 17.01 -12.30
N THR A 24 4.75 16.64 -11.59
CA THR A 24 5.49 15.40 -11.89
C THR A 24 4.67 14.15 -11.56
N ILE A 25 3.77 14.25 -10.58
CA ILE A 25 2.85 13.15 -10.21
C ILE A 25 1.62 13.16 -11.13
N THR A 26 1.03 14.34 -11.36
CA THR A 26 -0.22 14.46 -12.13
C THR A 26 -0.03 14.21 -13.62
N SER A 27 1.17 14.41 -14.17
CA SER A 27 1.53 14.00 -15.54
C SER A 27 1.57 12.47 -15.72
N GLY A 28 1.48 11.71 -14.63
CA GLY A 28 1.38 10.27 -14.62
C GLY A 28 2.71 9.55 -14.88
N LEU A 29 2.65 8.21 -14.92
CA LEU A 29 3.85 7.39 -15.04
C LEU A 29 4.55 7.59 -16.39
N SER A 30 5.79 8.06 -16.35
CA SER A 30 6.67 8.33 -17.50
C SER A 30 8.13 8.00 -17.16
N VAL A 31 9.01 7.90 -18.16
CA VAL A 31 10.45 7.65 -17.93
C VAL A 31 11.06 8.76 -17.05
N HIS A 32 10.69 10.02 -17.31
CA HIS A 32 11.10 11.15 -16.48
C HIS A 32 10.56 11.01 -15.04
N GLY A 33 9.29 10.62 -14.89
CA GLY A 33 8.69 10.36 -13.57
C GLY A 33 9.40 9.24 -12.80
N LEU A 34 9.80 8.15 -13.47
CA LEU A 34 10.59 7.07 -12.87
C LEU A 34 11.92 7.57 -12.35
N ILE A 35 12.69 8.30 -13.18
CA ILE A 35 13.97 8.87 -12.77
C ILE A 35 13.77 9.81 -11.58
N HIS A 36 12.74 10.66 -11.64
CA HIS A 36 12.42 11.60 -10.57
C HIS A 36 12.10 10.87 -9.24
N ALA A 37 11.29 9.82 -9.30
CA ALA A 37 10.92 9.04 -8.10
C ALA A 37 12.14 8.48 -7.36
N PHE A 38 13.18 8.06 -8.08
CA PHE A 38 14.41 7.52 -7.48
C PHE A 38 15.49 8.56 -7.16
N SER A 39 15.42 9.76 -7.74
CA SER A 39 16.46 10.79 -7.59
C SER A 39 16.07 11.98 -6.72
N SER A 40 14.78 12.16 -6.41
CA SER A 40 14.26 13.36 -5.73
C SER A 40 13.40 13.02 -4.52
N LYS A 41 13.39 13.93 -3.53
CA LYS A 41 12.45 13.87 -2.40
C LYS A 41 11.08 14.40 -2.83
N HIS A 42 10.03 13.68 -2.47
CA HIS A 42 8.62 14.03 -2.69
C HIS A 42 7.97 14.37 -1.35
N ALA A 43 7.37 15.56 -1.24
CA ALA A 43 6.80 16.09 0.02
C ALA A 43 7.77 16.02 1.22
N GLY A 44 9.08 16.22 0.98
CA GLY A 44 10.13 16.16 2.02
C GLY A 44 10.65 14.76 2.33
N ASN A 45 10.05 13.71 1.76
CA ASN A 45 10.38 12.31 2.02
C ASN A 45 10.90 11.60 0.76
N TRP A 46 11.59 10.46 0.92
CA TRP A 46 12.04 9.65 -0.22
C TRP A 46 11.35 8.29 -0.22
N HIS A 47 10.27 8.18 -0.99
CA HIS A 47 9.44 6.97 -1.11
C HIS A 47 9.17 6.64 -2.58
N PRO A 48 10.17 6.16 -3.35
CA PRO A 48 10.08 6.00 -4.80
C PRO A 48 8.85 5.18 -5.26
N LEU A 49 8.57 4.06 -4.59
CA LEU A 49 7.43 3.21 -4.93
C LEU A 49 6.08 3.88 -4.63
N THR A 50 6.01 4.69 -3.58
CA THR A 50 4.81 5.47 -3.25
C THR A 50 4.56 6.53 -4.32
N THR A 51 5.61 7.28 -4.67
CA THR A 51 5.60 8.28 -5.74
C THR A 51 5.13 7.67 -7.07
N MET A 52 5.70 6.53 -7.45
CA MET A 52 5.31 5.81 -8.67
C MET A 52 3.86 5.29 -8.61
N SER A 53 3.40 4.84 -7.45
CA SER A 53 2.01 4.41 -7.26
C SER A 53 1.03 5.57 -7.48
N HIS A 54 1.33 6.77 -6.97
CA HIS A 54 0.49 7.94 -7.22
C HIS A 54 0.54 8.41 -8.69
N MET A 55 1.71 8.34 -9.33
CA MET A 55 1.82 8.60 -10.78
C MET A 55 0.96 7.62 -11.60
N LEU A 56 0.94 6.35 -11.21
CA LEU A 56 0.09 5.35 -11.85
C LEU A 56 -1.40 5.67 -11.63
N ASP A 57 -1.79 6.01 -10.40
CA ASP A 57 -3.17 6.39 -10.09
C ASP A 57 -3.61 7.65 -10.86
N CYS A 58 -2.76 8.67 -10.96
CA CYS A 58 -3.03 9.85 -11.78
C CYS A 58 -3.22 9.49 -13.26
N ARG A 59 -2.49 8.50 -13.77
CA ARG A 59 -2.64 8.04 -15.16
C ARG A 59 -3.93 7.23 -15.39
N LEU A 60 -4.34 6.41 -14.43
CA LEU A 60 -5.53 5.55 -14.55
C LEU A 60 -6.82 6.29 -14.20
N TRP A 61 -6.78 7.11 -13.16
CA TRP A 61 -7.94 7.71 -12.53
C TRP A 61 -8.01 9.23 -12.73
N GLY A 62 -6.91 9.88 -13.13
CA GLY A 62 -6.79 11.33 -13.08
C GLY A 62 -6.79 11.83 -11.63
N LEU A 63 -7.34 13.03 -11.41
CA LEU A 63 -7.53 13.62 -10.08
C LEU A 63 -8.89 13.24 -9.47
N ARG A 64 -9.39 12.04 -9.74
CA ARG A 64 -10.61 11.53 -9.10
C ARG A 64 -10.23 10.83 -7.80
N ALA A 65 -10.38 11.50 -6.66
CA ALA A 65 -10.00 11.00 -5.32
C ALA A 65 -10.46 9.56 -5.06
N GLY A 66 -11.70 9.22 -5.45
CA GLY A 66 -12.24 7.88 -5.30
C GLY A 66 -11.39 6.75 -5.91
N GLY A 67 -10.71 6.99 -7.05
CA GLY A 67 -9.80 6.02 -7.66
C GLY A 67 -8.53 5.81 -6.83
N HIS A 68 -8.00 6.88 -6.22
CA HIS A 68 -6.84 6.81 -5.34
C HIS A 68 -7.17 6.08 -4.03
N HIS A 69 -8.34 6.35 -3.44
CA HIS A 69 -8.86 5.59 -2.30
C HIS A 69 -9.05 4.11 -2.64
N LEU A 70 -9.58 3.79 -3.83
CA LEU A 70 -9.75 2.41 -4.28
C LEU A 70 -8.41 1.67 -4.31
N THR A 71 -7.35 2.27 -4.84
CA THR A 71 -6.02 1.64 -4.83
C THR A 71 -5.56 1.37 -3.38
N ASN A 72 -5.86 2.23 -2.39
CA ASN A 72 -5.48 2.01 -0.98
C ASN A 72 -6.21 0.80 -0.40
N ILE A 73 -7.51 0.70 -0.68
CA ILE A 73 -8.35 -0.43 -0.27
C ILE A 73 -7.83 -1.73 -0.90
N VAL A 74 -7.45 -1.72 -2.18
CA VAL A 74 -6.90 -2.89 -2.87
C VAL A 74 -5.58 -3.32 -2.22
N LEU A 75 -4.64 -2.39 -2.01
CA LEU A 75 -3.37 -2.70 -1.35
C LEU A 75 -3.56 -3.23 0.08
N HIS A 76 -4.46 -2.63 0.85
CA HIS A 76 -4.79 -3.13 2.18
C HIS A 76 -5.40 -4.54 2.14
N THR A 77 -6.28 -4.82 1.18
CA THR A 77 -6.87 -6.15 0.99
C THR A 77 -5.81 -7.19 0.65
N ILE A 78 -4.84 -6.83 -0.21
CA ILE A 78 -3.68 -7.68 -0.51
C ILE A 78 -2.88 -7.94 0.77
N ALA A 79 -2.61 -6.91 1.58
CA ALA A 79 -1.89 -7.07 2.84
C ALA A 79 -2.63 -7.99 3.84
N VAL A 80 -3.96 -7.89 3.92
CA VAL A 80 -4.81 -8.78 4.75
C VAL A 80 -4.70 -10.23 4.31
N VAL A 81 -4.80 -10.49 3.00
CA VAL A 81 -4.69 -11.84 2.44
C VAL A 81 -3.30 -12.41 2.69
N LEU A 82 -2.24 -11.60 2.47
CA LEU A 82 -0.88 -12.02 2.75
C LEU A 82 -0.66 -12.32 4.24
N LEU A 83 -1.19 -11.49 5.14
CA LEU A 83 -1.14 -11.73 6.58
C LEU A 83 -1.79 -13.07 6.93
N PHE A 84 -2.99 -13.36 6.41
CA PHE A 84 -3.65 -14.65 6.61
C PHE A 84 -2.77 -15.81 6.15
N LEU A 85 -2.25 -15.75 4.92
CA LEU A 85 -1.42 -16.81 4.35
C LEU A 85 -0.14 -17.03 5.14
N VAL A 86 0.51 -15.97 5.60
CA VAL A 86 1.74 -16.04 6.40
C VAL A 86 1.46 -16.64 7.78
N LEU A 87 0.40 -16.20 8.46
CA LEU A 87 0.01 -16.75 9.77
C LEU A 87 -0.39 -18.21 9.66
N GLN A 88 -1.18 -18.57 8.64
CA GLN A 88 -1.56 -19.96 8.37
C GLN A 88 -0.31 -20.79 8.10
N GLN A 89 0.63 -20.27 7.30
CA GLN A 89 1.87 -20.96 7.03
C GLN A 89 2.66 -21.17 8.32
N MET A 90 2.82 -20.16 9.18
CA MET A 90 3.60 -20.24 10.41
C MET A 90 2.98 -21.17 11.46
N THR A 91 1.67 -21.09 11.67
CA THR A 91 0.97 -21.72 12.80
C THR A 91 0.25 -23.02 12.44
N GLY A 92 -0.09 -23.23 11.16
CA GLY A 92 -0.99 -24.31 10.74
C GLY A 92 -2.45 -24.12 11.16
N ALA A 93 -2.77 -23.04 11.88
CA ALA A 93 -4.05 -22.85 12.55
C ALA A 93 -4.95 -21.91 11.72
N ILE A 94 -5.73 -22.50 10.81
CA ILE A 94 -6.52 -21.76 9.79
C ILE A 94 -7.48 -20.76 10.44
N TRP A 95 -8.27 -21.20 11.42
CA TRP A 95 -9.32 -20.37 12.02
C TRP A 95 -8.77 -19.20 12.84
N GLN A 96 -7.71 -19.44 13.61
CA GLN A 96 -7.02 -18.40 14.38
C GLN A 96 -6.37 -17.38 13.44
N SER A 97 -5.73 -17.85 12.37
CA SER A 97 -5.13 -16.98 11.35
C SER A 97 -6.19 -16.13 10.64
N ALA A 98 -7.33 -16.73 10.29
CA ALA A 98 -8.45 -16.03 9.67
C ALA A 98 -9.05 -14.99 10.61
N PHE A 99 -9.21 -15.32 11.90
CA PHE A 99 -9.69 -14.38 12.91
C PHE A 99 -8.77 -13.17 13.04
N VAL A 100 -7.46 -13.38 13.19
CA VAL A 100 -6.48 -12.28 13.29
C VAL A 100 -6.47 -11.42 12.03
N ALA A 101 -6.49 -12.03 10.85
CA ALA A 101 -6.55 -11.29 9.59
C ALA A 101 -7.86 -10.50 9.43
N ALA A 102 -8.99 -11.06 9.84
CA ALA A 102 -10.28 -10.38 9.81
C ALA A 102 -10.29 -9.18 10.77
N VAL A 103 -9.79 -9.34 12.00
CA VAL A 103 -9.63 -8.24 12.96
C VAL A 103 -8.76 -7.15 12.36
N PHE A 104 -7.60 -7.49 11.78
CA PHE A 104 -6.72 -6.52 11.11
C PHE A 104 -7.42 -5.76 9.97
N ALA A 105 -8.28 -6.45 9.19
CA ALA A 105 -8.98 -5.88 8.05
C ALA A 105 -10.06 -4.86 8.40
N ILE A 106 -10.63 -4.94 9.61
CA ILE A 106 -11.69 -4.04 10.08
C ILE A 106 -11.23 -3.07 11.17
N HIS A 107 -9.99 -3.23 11.67
CA HIS A 107 -9.51 -2.50 12.84
C HIS A 107 -9.54 -0.98 12.61
N PRO A 108 -10.17 -0.18 13.48
CA PRO A 108 -10.25 1.27 13.31
C PRO A 108 -8.89 1.98 13.22
N LEU A 109 -7.84 1.46 13.88
CA LEU A 109 -6.46 1.97 13.73
C LEU A 109 -5.91 1.90 12.29
N ARG A 110 -6.58 1.21 11.36
CA ARG A 110 -6.22 1.20 9.93
C ARG A 110 -6.91 2.31 9.13
N VAL A 111 -7.84 3.06 9.73
CA VAL A 111 -8.53 4.15 9.04
C VAL A 111 -7.54 5.18 8.52
N GLU A 112 -6.55 5.59 9.31
CA GLU A 112 -5.54 6.57 8.86
C GLU A 112 -4.75 6.02 7.67
N SER A 113 -4.19 4.82 7.78
CA SER A 113 -3.39 4.24 6.69
C SER A 113 -4.18 3.92 5.41
N VAL A 114 -5.48 3.63 5.51
CA VAL A 114 -6.30 3.17 4.36
C VAL A 114 -7.15 4.29 3.77
N ALA A 115 -7.78 5.11 4.61
CA ALA A 115 -8.65 6.18 4.16
C ALA A 115 -7.87 7.38 3.65
N TRP A 116 -6.69 7.68 4.20
CA TRP A 116 -5.88 8.82 3.77
C TRP A 116 -5.04 8.45 2.54
N ILE A 117 -5.22 9.17 1.42
CA ILE A 117 -4.54 8.87 0.15
C ILE A 117 -3.01 8.96 0.30
N SER A 118 -2.48 10.00 0.94
CA SER A 118 -1.04 10.15 1.20
C SER A 118 -0.43 9.03 2.05
N GLU A 119 -1.24 8.28 2.81
CA GLU A 119 -0.78 7.09 3.55
C GLU A 119 -0.62 5.84 2.68
N ARG A 120 -0.62 5.99 1.35
CA ARG A 120 -0.18 4.98 0.39
C ARG A 120 1.12 4.28 0.79
N LYS A 121 2.06 5.01 1.40
CA LYS A 121 3.34 4.49 1.90
C LYS A 121 3.17 3.37 2.92
N ASP A 122 2.19 3.48 3.81
CA ASP A 122 1.95 2.52 4.89
C ASP A 122 1.38 1.21 4.34
N VAL A 123 0.36 1.30 3.49
CA VAL A 123 -0.27 0.10 2.90
C VAL A 123 0.68 -0.64 1.95
N LEU A 124 1.53 0.08 1.20
CA LEU A 124 2.60 -0.54 0.41
C LEU A 124 3.62 -1.25 1.30
N SER A 125 4.08 -0.58 2.37
CA SER A 125 5.03 -1.15 3.32
C SER A 125 4.47 -2.40 3.98
N ALA A 126 3.18 -2.42 4.33
CA ALA A 126 2.52 -3.61 4.87
C ALA A 126 2.55 -4.79 3.88
N VAL A 127 2.25 -4.55 2.59
CA VAL A 127 2.34 -5.61 1.56
C VAL A 127 3.75 -6.19 1.48
N PHE A 128 4.77 -5.32 1.32
CA PHE A 128 6.16 -5.78 1.22
C PHE A 128 6.64 -6.48 2.49
N PHE A 129 6.26 -5.98 3.67
CA PHE A 129 6.59 -6.61 4.93
C PHE A 129 6.02 -8.03 5.03
N MET A 130 4.75 -8.23 4.66
CA MET A 130 4.15 -9.57 4.68
C MET A 130 4.78 -10.51 3.65
N LEU A 131 5.14 -10.00 2.45
CA LEU A 131 5.89 -10.78 1.46
C LEU A 131 7.25 -11.20 1.99
N THR A 132 8.01 -10.29 2.62
CA THR A 132 9.30 -10.57 3.24
C THR A 132 9.16 -11.61 4.35
N LEU A 133 8.15 -11.46 5.22
CA LEU A 133 7.90 -12.42 6.28
C LEU A 133 7.56 -13.80 5.72
N GLY A 134 6.69 -13.89 4.71
CA GLY A 134 6.38 -15.15 4.04
C GLY A 134 7.56 -15.79 3.34
N ALA A 135 8.43 -15.00 2.69
CA ALA A 135 9.69 -15.49 2.11
C ALA A 135 10.63 -16.04 3.19
N TYR A 136 10.77 -15.33 4.31
CA TYR A 136 11.59 -15.75 5.44
C TYR A 136 11.08 -17.05 6.08
N VAL A 137 9.76 -17.19 6.28
CA VAL A 137 9.15 -18.41 6.82
C VAL A 137 9.41 -19.61 5.90
N ARG A 138 9.31 -19.42 4.58
CA ARG A 138 9.66 -20.47 3.60
C ARG A 138 11.13 -20.87 3.71
N TYR A 139 12.03 -19.89 3.77
CA TYR A 139 13.46 -20.12 3.94
C TYR A 139 13.77 -20.89 5.23
N ALA A 140 13.16 -20.50 6.35
CA ALA A 140 13.39 -21.15 7.65
C ALA A 140 12.88 -22.60 7.69
N ARG A 141 11.79 -22.92 6.98
CA ARG A 141 11.23 -24.28 6.92
C ARG A 141 11.96 -25.20 5.96
N PHE A 142 12.45 -24.67 4.86
CA PHE A 142 13.24 -25.40 3.87
C PHE A 142 14.57 -24.67 3.66
N PRO A 143 15.52 -24.81 4.61
CA PRO A 143 16.85 -24.26 4.42
C PRO A 143 17.40 -24.84 3.11
N SER A 144 17.67 -24.01 2.12
CA SER A 144 18.27 -24.48 0.88
C SER A 144 19.64 -25.08 1.22
N LEU A 145 19.82 -26.38 0.96
CA LEU A 145 21.03 -27.18 1.24
C LEU A 145 22.30 -26.73 0.47
N ARG A 146 22.29 -25.55 -0.14
CA ARG A 146 23.48 -24.90 -0.70
C ARG A 146 23.94 -23.79 0.24
N ARG A 147 24.52 -24.20 1.37
CA ARG A 147 25.48 -23.41 2.12
C ARG A 147 26.58 -24.34 2.60
#